data_AF-A0AAD1TQL9-F1
#
_entry.id   AF-A0AAD1TQL9-F1
#
_cell.length_a   1.000
_cell.length_b   1.000
_cell.length_c   1.000
_cell.angle_alpha   90.00
_cell.angle_beta   90.00
_cell.angle_gamma   90.00
#
_symmetry.space_group_name_H-M   'P 1'
#
loop_
_entity.id
_entity.type
_entity.pdbx_description
1 polymer ?
#
loop_
_entity_poly.entity_id
_entity_poly.type
_entity_poly.pdbx_seq_one_letter_code
_entity_poly.pdbx_strand_id
1 'polypeptide(L)'
;MAASRGFVPAQLTYWSNNVQGLNTPEKRAHLVRRLWAVRASVAFLQETHLRGMDAPKLENRRYPQGFYANHPDAKKAGVAILFAQTTPFQHIATQTDPNGRFLFVKGTIMEHTFTFACLYGPNRKQHTFLARTLAKLEKFRDGLLVMA
;
A
#
# COMPACT_ATOMS: atom_id res chain seq x y z
N MET A 1 22.48 -16.51 -25.59
CA MET A 1 22.98 -15.90 -24.34
C MET A 1 22.15 -14.67 -24.05
N ALA A 2 21.21 -14.75 -23.09
CA ALA A 2 20.46 -13.58 -22.64
C ALA A 2 21.34 -12.84 -21.64
N ALA A 3 21.64 -11.57 -21.91
CA ALA A 3 22.38 -10.72 -21.00
C ALA A 3 21.68 -10.68 -19.64
N SER A 4 22.33 -11.22 -18.61
CA SER A 4 21.99 -10.97 -17.22
C SER A 4 22.09 -9.47 -16.99
N ARG A 5 20.95 -8.79 -16.92
CA ARG A 5 20.91 -7.39 -16.48
C ARG A 5 21.50 -7.37 -15.09
N GLY A 6 22.67 -6.75 -14.97
CA GLY A 6 23.39 -6.57 -13.71
C GLY A 6 22.44 -6.04 -12.65
N PHE A 7 22.43 -6.72 -11.50
CA PHE A 7 21.74 -6.31 -10.32
C PHE A 7 22.40 -5.02 -9.79
N VAL A 8 21.79 -3.88 -10.07
CA VAL A 8 22.10 -2.60 -9.41
C VAL A 8 21.49 -2.69 -8.00
N PRO A 9 22.19 -2.27 -6.92
CA PRO A 9 21.58 -2.22 -5.59
C PRO A 9 20.27 -1.44 -5.70
N ALA A 10 19.15 -2.12 -5.46
CA ALA A 10 17.84 -1.65 -5.87
C ALA A 10 17.47 -0.40 -5.04
N GLN A 11 17.60 0.79 -5.66
CA GLN A 11 17.00 2.00 -5.11
C GLN A 11 15.48 1.81 -5.13
N LEU A 12 14.91 1.52 -3.97
CA LEU A 12 13.46 1.41 -3.82
C LEU A 12 12.85 2.80 -3.95
N THR A 13 11.87 2.93 -4.84
CA THR A 13 11.10 4.16 -5.02
C THR A 13 9.73 3.99 -4.36
N TYR A 14 9.43 4.89 -3.42
CA TYR A 14 8.15 4.90 -2.69
C TYR A 14 7.28 6.02 -3.23
N TRP A 15 5.99 5.74 -3.45
CA TRP A 15 5.04 6.76 -3.90
C TRP A 15 3.79 6.74 -3.04
N SER A 16 3.40 7.89 -2.49
CA SER A 16 2.16 8.03 -1.71
C SER A 16 1.22 8.99 -2.42
N ASN A 17 -0.07 8.64 -2.49
CA ASN A 17 -1.07 9.52 -3.06
C ASN A 17 -2.47 9.27 -2.52
N ASN A 18 -3.14 10.36 -2.18
CA ASN A 18 -4.57 10.38 -2.01
C ASN A 18 -5.24 10.33 -3.39
N VAL A 19 -5.94 9.23 -3.69
CA VAL A 19 -6.48 8.95 -5.04
C VAL A 19 -7.91 9.45 -5.25
N GLN A 20 -8.57 9.97 -4.22
CA GLN A 20 -9.92 10.54 -4.30
C GLN A 20 -10.92 9.60 -5.02
N GLY A 21 -10.86 8.32 -4.67
CA GLY A 21 -11.73 7.26 -5.17
C GLY A 21 -11.31 6.60 -6.47
N LEU A 22 -11.31 5.27 -6.47
CA LEU A 22 -10.93 4.38 -7.58
C LEU A 22 -12.12 3.57 -8.14
N ASN A 23 -13.32 4.15 -8.09
CA ASN A 23 -14.57 3.49 -8.41
C ASN A 23 -14.69 3.08 -9.90
N THR A 24 -14.05 3.82 -10.81
CA THR A 24 -14.16 3.56 -12.25
C THR A 24 -12.91 2.84 -12.80
N PRO A 25 -13.07 1.93 -13.79
CA PRO A 25 -11.94 1.27 -14.44
C PRO A 25 -10.89 2.24 -15.00
N GLU A 26 -11.32 3.38 -15.55
CA GLU A 26 -10.46 4.38 -16.17
C GLU A 26 -9.53 5.04 -15.15
N LYS A 27 -10.06 5.37 -13.96
CA LYS A 27 -9.25 5.92 -12.85
C LYS A 27 -8.21 4.90 -12.38
N ARG A 28 -8.60 3.63 -12.25
CA ARG A 28 -7.68 2.54 -11.87
C ARG A 28 -6.56 2.36 -12.91
N ALA A 29 -6.91 2.32 -14.19
CA ALA A 29 -5.95 2.20 -15.28
C ALA A 29 -4.99 3.41 -15.33
N HIS A 30 -5.51 4.63 -15.14
CA HIS A 30 -4.71 5.84 -15.08
C HIS A 30 -3.71 5.80 -13.91
N LEU A 31 -4.17 5.41 -12.72
CA LEU A 31 -3.31 5.24 -11.54
C LEU A 31 -2.16 4.27 -11.83
N VAL A 32 -2.47 3.06 -12.31
CA VAL A 32 -1.45 2.04 -12.62
C VAL A 32 -0.46 2.54 -13.68
N ARG A 33 -0.94 3.25 -14.71
CA ARG A 33 -0.07 3.86 -15.72
C ARG A 33 0.87 4.89 -15.11
N ARG A 34 0.37 5.73 -14.19
CA ARG A 34 1.19 6.74 -13.49
C ARG A 34 2.23 6.09 -12.59
N LEU A 35 1.85 5.11 -11.78
CA LEU A 35 2.76 4.36 -10.92
C LEU A 35 3.91 3.73 -11.72
N TRP A 36 3.57 3.14 -12.88
CA TRP A 36 4.56 2.59 -13.80
C TRP A 36 5.49 3.65 -14.39
N ALA A 37 4.95 4.79 -14.81
CA ALA A 37 5.74 5.88 -15.40
C ALA A 37 6.76 6.46 -14.41
N VAL A 38 6.39 6.57 -13.13
CA VAL A 38 7.30 7.03 -12.06
C VAL A 38 8.17 5.91 -11.48
N ARG A 39 8.05 4.67 -12.00
CA ARG A 39 8.79 3.48 -11.52
C ARG A 39 8.64 3.23 -10.02
N ALA A 40 7.44 3.46 -9.46
CA ALA A 40 7.19 3.22 -8.05
C ALA A 40 7.37 1.72 -7.71
N SER A 41 8.30 1.41 -6.82
CA SER A 41 8.54 0.06 -6.27
C SER A 41 7.42 -0.33 -5.31
N VAL A 42 7.03 0.61 -4.45
CA VAL A 42 5.92 0.45 -3.50
C VAL A 42 5.03 1.69 -3.58
N ALA A 43 3.72 1.49 -3.69
CA ALA A 43 2.74 2.57 -3.74
C ALA A 43 1.79 2.51 -2.55
N PHE A 44 1.63 3.64 -1.85
CA PHE A 44 0.68 3.87 -0.76
C PHE A 44 -0.48 4.70 -1.28
N LEU A 45 -1.70 4.20 -1.15
CA LEU A 45 -2.88 4.83 -1.72
C LEU A 45 -3.88 5.11 -0.60
N GLN A 46 -4.29 6.36 -0.42
CA GLN A 46 -5.34 6.78 0.51
C GLN A 46 -6.62 7.19 -0.23
N GLU A 47 -7.77 7.13 0.44
CA GLU A 47 -9.09 7.41 -0.15
C GLU A 47 -9.41 6.56 -1.38
N THR A 48 -9.08 5.26 -1.35
CA THR A 48 -9.39 4.35 -2.47
C THR A 48 -10.89 4.25 -2.74
N HIS A 49 -11.72 4.41 -1.69
CA HIS A 49 -13.19 4.35 -1.72
C HIS A 49 -13.74 3.09 -2.41
N LEU A 50 -12.99 1.99 -2.33
CA LEU A 50 -13.43 0.68 -2.78
C LEU A 50 -14.35 0.06 -1.72
N ARG A 51 -15.41 -0.64 -2.15
CA ARG A 51 -16.42 -1.20 -1.24
C ARG A 51 -16.15 -2.68 -0.99
N GLY A 52 -16.01 -3.06 0.28
CA GLY A 52 -16.19 -4.44 0.75
C GLY A 52 -15.31 -5.50 0.08
N MET A 53 -15.77 -6.76 0.16
CA MET A 53 -15.07 -7.96 -0.35
C MET A 53 -15.08 -8.06 -1.88
N ASP A 54 -16.08 -7.47 -2.55
CA ASP A 54 -16.21 -7.46 -4.01
C ASP A 54 -15.49 -6.27 -4.68
N ALA A 55 -14.63 -5.59 -3.92
CA ALA A 55 -13.85 -4.46 -4.42
C ALA A 55 -13.00 -4.89 -5.62
N PRO A 56 -12.98 -4.10 -6.71
CA PRO A 56 -12.07 -4.35 -7.81
C PRO A 56 -10.62 -4.22 -7.30
N LYS A 57 -9.88 -5.30 -7.51
CA LYS A 57 -8.44 -5.40 -7.25
C LYS A 57 -7.65 -4.50 -8.21
N LEU A 58 -6.61 -3.84 -7.70
CA LEU A 58 -5.69 -3.02 -8.51
C LEU A 58 -4.53 -3.85 -9.09
N GLU A 59 -4.41 -5.10 -8.64
CA GLU A 59 -3.37 -6.02 -9.05
C GLU A 59 -3.39 -6.26 -10.56
N ASN A 60 -2.20 -6.28 -11.15
CA ASN A 60 -1.98 -6.56 -12.56
C ASN A 60 -0.53 -7.00 -12.77
N ARG A 61 -0.13 -7.28 -14.02
CA ARG A 61 1.24 -7.74 -14.33
C ARG A 61 2.35 -6.82 -13.79
N ARG A 62 2.13 -5.50 -13.72
CA ARG A 62 3.11 -4.53 -13.23
C ARG A 62 3.12 -4.41 -11.70
N TYR A 63 1.97 -4.61 -11.07
CA TYR A 63 1.78 -4.58 -9.61
C TYR A 63 1.04 -5.85 -9.19
N PRO A 64 1.73 -7.00 -9.09
CA PRO A 64 1.07 -8.29 -8.88
C PRO A 64 0.59 -8.51 -7.44
N GLN A 65 1.10 -7.73 -6.48
CA GLN A 65 0.75 -7.85 -5.07
C GLN A 65 0.12 -6.56 -4.57
N GLY A 66 -1.08 -6.67 -3.99
CA GLY A 66 -1.82 -5.58 -3.39
C GLY A 66 -2.44 -5.97 -2.06
N PHE A 67 -2.39 -5.06 -1.10
CA PHE A 67 -2.99 -5.21 0.21
C PHE A 67 -3.95 -4.05 0.46
N TYR A 68 -5.04 -4.30 1.17
CA TYR A 68 -6.16 -3.37 1.27
C TYR A 68 -6.71 -3.34 2.69
N ALA A 69 -7.09 -2.14 3.13
CA ALA A 69 -8.04 -1.97 4.22
C ALA A 69 -9.15 -1.05 3.70
N ASN A 70 -10.30 -1.64 3.39
CA ASN A 70 -11.48 -0.93 2.89
C ASN A 70 -12.53 -0.83 3.99
N HIS A 71 -13.38 0.19 3.92
CA HIS A 71 -14.56 0.20 4.77
C HIS A 71 -15.58 -0.84 4.27
N PRO A 72 -16.19 -1.65 5.16
CA PRO A 72 -17.06 -2.77 4.77
C PRO A 72 -18.27 -2.30 3.97
N ASP A 73 -19.00 -1.31 4.48
CA ASP A 73 -20.33 -0.98 3.94
C ASP A 73 -20.39 0.30 3.10
N ALA A 74 -19.33 1.11 3.07
CA ALA A 74 -19.39 2.47 2.54
C ALA A 74 -18.14 2.87 1.77
N LYS A 75 -18.33 3.62 0.68
CA LYS A 75 -17.25 4.18 -0.16
C LYS A 75 -16.70 5.49 0.40
N LYS A 76 -16.29 5.49 1.67
CA LYS A 76 -15.90 6.71 2.42
C LYS A 76 -14.48 6.71 2.99
N ALA A 77 -13.82 5.56 2.91
CA ALA A 77 -12.46 5.37 3.35
C ALA A 77 -11.86 4.19 2.59
N GLY A 78 -10.55 4.07 2.67
CA GLY A 78 -9.84 2.94 2.11
C GLY A 78 -8.38 3.29 1.90
N VAL A 79 -7.51 2.37 2.30
CA VAL A 79 -6.08 2.46 2.05
C VAL A 79 -5.60 1.19 1.36
N ALA A 80 -4.60 1.33 0.49
CA ALA A 80 -3.97 0.21 -0.18
C ALA A 80 -2.45 0.37 -0.26
N ILE A 81 -1.75 -0.77 -0.30
CA ILE A 81 -0.32 -0.84 -0.58
C ILE A 81 -0.11 -1.79 -1.75
N LEU A 82 0.55 -1.32 -2.81
CA LEU A 82 0.87 -2.10 -4.01
C LEU A 82 2.39 -2.28 -4.14
N PHE A 83 2.82 -3.48 -4.51
CA PHE A 83 4.23 -3.79 -4.78
C PHE A 83 4.43 -4.07 -6.27
N ALA A 84 5.46 -3.46 -6.86
CA ALA A 84 5.80 -3.66 -8.26
C ALA A 84 6.35 -5.07 -8.51
N GLN A 85 6.18 -5.60 -9.73
CA GLN A 85 6.74 -6.90 -10.14
C GLN A 85 8.27 -6.93 -10.01
N THR A 86 8.94 -5.79 -10.15
CA THR A 86 10.38 -5.65 -10.01
C THR A 86 10.85 -5.61 -8.55
N THR A 87 9.92 -5.61 -7.59
CA THR A 87 10.21 -5.61 -6.16
C THR A 87 9.89 -7.00 -5.63
N PRO A 88 10.89 -7.84 -5.30
CA PRO A 88 10.69 -9.21 -4.85
C PRO A 88 10.23 -9.23 -3.39
N PHE A 89 9.04 -8.69 -3.14
CA PHE A 89 8.42 -8.62 -1.83
C PHE A 89 7.87 -10.00 -1.44
N GLN A 90 8.28 -10.50 -0.27
CA GLN A 90 7.72 -11.68 0.37
C GLN A 90 6.92 -11.26 1.59
N HIS A 91 5.62 -11.58 1.57
CA HIS A 91 4.71 -11.22 2.65
C HIS A 91 4.96 -12.05 3.92
N ILE A 92 4.87 -11.41 5.09
CA ILE A 92 4.94 -12.06 6.40
C ILE A 92 3.63 -11.88 7.18
N ALA A 93 3.16 -10.65 7.32
CA ALA A 93 1.96 -10.35 8.11
C ALA A 93 1.26 -9.09 7.63
N THR A 94 -0.04 -9.00 7.88
CA THR A 94 -0.86 -7.81 7.60
C THR A 94 -1.73 -7.49 8.79
N GLN A 95 -1.85 -6.21 9.13
CA GLN A 95 -2.82 -5.71 10.10
C GLN A 95 -3.62 -4.56 9.50
N THR A 96 -4.94 -4.67 9.53
CA THR A 96 -5.86 -3.70 8.92
C THR A 96 -6.74 -3.00 9.95
N ASP A 97 -7.17 -1.79 9.59
CA ASP A 97 -8.26 -1.11 10.29
C ASP A 97 -9.63 -1.55 9.74
N PRO A 98 -10.59 -1.94 10.60
CA PRO A 98 -11.95 -2.28 10.16
C PRO A 98 -12.69 -1.16 9.42
N ASN A 99 -12.29 0.11 9.60
CA ASN A 99 -12.90 1.26 8.94
C ASN A 99 -12.09 1.75 7.73
N GLY A 100 -11.06 1.01 7.31
CA GLY A 100 -10.20 1.34 6.17
C GLY A 100 -9.31 2.57 6.37
N ARG A 101 -8.89 2.85 7.62
CA ARG A 101 -8.06 4.03 7.97
C ARG A 101 -6.57 3.75 8.08
N PHE A 102 -6.16 2.51 8.32
CA PHE A 102 -4.76 2.14 8.24
C PHE A 102 -4.60 0.71 7.70
N LEU A 103 -3.44 0.48 7.13
CA LEU A 103 -2.98 -0.81 6.65
C LEU A 103 -1.50 -0.93 6.96
N PHE A 104 -1.14 -1.95 7.73
CA PHE A 104 0.24 -2.33 8.00
C PHE A 104 0.53 -3.64 7.29
N VAL A 105 1.64 -3.69 6.58
CA VAL A 105 2.11 -4.87 5.84
C VAL A 105 3.58 -5.08 6.22
N LYS A 106 3.88 -6.26 6.76
CA LYS A 106 5.24 -6.70 7.07
C LYS A 106 5.68 -7.73 6.05
N GLY A 107 6.93 -7.66 5.63
CA GLY A 107 7.53 -8.64 4.74
C GLY A 107 9.01 -8.38 4.50
N THR A 108 9.63 -9.18 3.64
CA THR A 108 11.03 -9.03 3.26
C THR A 108 11.17 -8.56 1.82
N ILE A 109 12.21 -7.77 1.57
CA ILE A 109 12.70 -7.46 0.23
C ILE A 109 14.19 -7.73 0.27
N MET A 110 14.66 -8.72 -0.50
CA MET A 110 16.08 -9.09 -0.56
C MET A 110 16.70 -9.35 0.82
N GLU A 111 16.09 -10.25 1.60
CA GLU A 111 16.51 -10.60 2.98
C GLU A 111 16.41 -9.47 4.03
N HIS A 112 16.03 -8.24 3.65
CA HIS A 112 15.78 -7.17 4.60
C HIS A 112 14.31 -7.13 4.99
N THR A 113 14.03 -7.14 6.30
CA THR A 113 12.68 -6.99 6.84
C THR A 113 12.22 -5.54 6.75
N PHE A 114 10.99 -5.35 6.25
CA PHE A 114 10.31 -4.07 6.18
C PHE A 114 8.94 -4.14 6.85
N THR A 115 8.52 -3.02 7.40
CA THR A 115 7.12 -2.73 7.73
C THR A 115 6.67 -1.53 6.90
N PHE A 116 5.60 -1.71 6.13
CA PHE A 116 4.95 -0.67 5.34
C PHE A 116 3.65 -0.27 6.03
N ALA A 117 3.46 1.02 6.30
CA ALA A 117 2.27 1.54 6.94
C ALA A 117 1.62 2.63 6.08
N CYS A 118 0.37 2.41 5.66
CA CYS A 118 -0.44 3.42 4.96
C CYS A 118 -1.53 3.92 5.91
N LEU A 119 -1.55 5.21 6.19
CA LEU A 119 -2.50 5.83 7.12
C LEU A 119 -3.38 6.88 6.41
N TYR A 120 -4.65 6.92 6.80
CA TYR A 120 -5.58 7.97 6.43
C TYR A 120 -6.40 8.39 7.65
N GLY A 121 -6.01 9.52 8.24
CA GLY A 121 -6.62 10.06 9.45
C GLY A 121 -8.03 10.62 9.25
N PRO A 122 -8.93 10.53 10.25
CA PRO A 122 -10.22 11.23 10.23
C PRO A 122 -10.05 12.75 10.27
N ASN A 123 -11.04 13.50 9.77
CA ASN A 123 -11.07 14.97 9.92
C ASN A 123 -11.26 15.45 11.37
N ARG A 124 -11.74 14.57 12.27
CA ARG A 124 -11.95 14.86 13.70
C ARG A 124 -11.14 13.92 14.56
N LYS A 125 -10.65 14.39 15.71
CA LYS A 125 -9.86 13.60 16.69
C LYS A 125 -8.58 12.99 16.09
N GLN A 126 -7.89 13.74 15.22
CA GLN A 126 -6.66 13.29 14.53
C GLN A 126 -5.57 12.84 15.49
N HIS A 127 -5.27 13.63 16.52
CA HIS A 127 -4.25 13.27 17.52
C HIS A 127 -4.56 11.94 18.22
N THR A 128 -5.81 11.74 18.63
CA THR A 128 -6.24 10.48 19.26
C THR A 128 -6.15 9.29 18.30
N PHE A 129 -6.54 9.48 17.04
CA PHE A 129 -6.40 8.46 16.02
C PHE A 129 -4.93 8.09 15.80
N LEU A 130 -4.07 9.10 15.61
CA LEU A 130 -2.64 8.89 15.36
C LEU A 130 -1.98 8.19 16.53
N ALA A 131 -2.17 8.67 17.77
CA ALA A 131 -1.57 8.05 18.96
C ALA A 131 -1.96 6.57 19.11
N ARG A 132 -3.25 6.23 18.92
CA ARG A 132 -3.73 4.85 18.97
C ARG A 132 -3.18 3.99 17.83
N THR A 133 -3.06 4.57 16.63
CA THR A 133 -2.54 3.87 15.45
C THR A 133 -1.05 3.60 15.58
N LEU A 134 -0.28 4.57 16.07
CA LEU A 134 1.15 4.42 16.32
C LEU A 134 1.42 3.39 17.43
N ALA A 135 0.63 3.36 18.51
CA ALA A 135 0.76 2.32 19.54
C ALA A 135 0.48 0.90 19.01
N LYS A 136 -0.40 0.75 18.01
CA LYS A 136 -0.60 -0.52 17.31
C LYS A 136 0.59 -0.84 16.40
N LEU A 137 1.05 0.15 15.63
CA LEU A 137 2.19 0.02 14.72
C LEU A 137 3.46 -0.37 15.46
N GLU A 138 3.70 0.17 16.66
CA GLU A 138 4.86 -0.17 17.48
C GLU A 138 4.90 -1.65 17.87
N LYS A 139 3.74 -2.24 18.18
CA LYS A 139 3.63 -3.67 18.49
C LYS A 139 3.72 -4.56 17.24
N PHE A 140 3.29 -4.03 16.10
CA PHE A 140 3.28 -4.77 14.83
C PHE A 140 4.62 -4.72 14.12
N ARG A 141 5.32 -3.58 14.14
CA ARG A 141 6.47 -3.31 13.27
C ARG A 141 7.66 -4.21 13.59
N ASP A 142 8.40 -4.50 12.54
CA ASP A 142 9.71 -5.13 12.58
C ASP A 142 10.53 -4.67 11.37
N GLY A 143 11.86 -4.64 11.52
CA GLY A 143 12.77 -4.10 10.51
C GLY A 143 12.56 -2.61 10.18
N LEU A 144 12.83 -2.23 8.94
CA LEU A 144 12.73 -0.84 8.47
C LEU A 144 11.28 -0.42 8.26
N LEU A 145 10.85 0.63 8.97
CA LEU A 145 9.53 1.21 8.84
C LEU A 145 9.48 2.25 7.71
N VAL A 146 8.60 2.06 6.74
CA VAL A 146 8.22 3.08 5.75
C VAL A 146 6.74 3.38 5.97
N MET A 147 6.42 4.63 6.30
CA MET A 147 5.08 5.07 6.63
C MET A 147 4.66 6.25 5.74
N ALA A 148 3.42 6.23 5.26
CA ALA A 148 2.85 7.23 4.38
C ALA A 148 1.35 7.47 4.63
#